data_AF-A0A2E8L035-F1
#
_entry.id   AF-A0A2E8L035-F1
#
_cell.length_a   1.000
_cell.length_b   1.000
_cell.length_c   1.000
_cell.angle_alpha   90.00
_cell.angle_beta   90.00
_cell.angle_gamma   90.00
#
_symmetry.space_group_name_H-M   'P 1'
#
loop_
_entity.id
_entity.type
_entity.pdbx_description
1 polymer ?
#
loop_
_entity_poly.entity_id
_entity_poly.type
_entity_poly.pdbx_seq_one_letter_code
_entity_poly.pdbx_strand_id
1 'polypeptide(L)'
;MNYRNEVYRKMIHFGSAVFPISYYYSLSREQMLWLLGGLSALFLVGELLRMNVGPFKRFFKLIFSAVVRESEDHTITGATTVFIAGFLTVLIFERPVAIFAMLILSLADATAALIGRKWGNHSLFEKSVEGTITFLIVALALAFLLPDLPRAGAVAAAGIATIA
;
A
#
# COMPACT_ATOMS: atom_id res chain seq x y z
N MET A 1 9.94 15.44 5.83
CA MET A 1 10.61 14.14 5.58
C MET A 1 11.42 14.24 4.29
N ASN A 2 12.67 13.78 4.27
CA ASN A 2 13.56 13.95 3.11
C ASN A 2 13.25 12.93 2.01
N TYR A 3 13.56 13.26 0.75
CA TYR A 3 13.28 12.40 -0.42
C TYR A 3 13.82 10.96 -0.27
N ARG A 4 15.00 10.80 0.34
CA ARG A 4 15.58 9.48 0.61
C ARG A 4 14.68 8.58 1.48
N ASN A 5 14.05 9.14 2.51
CA ASN A 5 13.14 8.38 3.38
C ASN A 5 11.83 8.05 2.65
N GLU A 6 11.39 8.91 1.73
CA GLU A 6 10.25 8.64 0.84
C GLU A 6 10.54 7.44 -0.05
N VAL A 7 11.74 7.38 -0.65
CA VAL A 7 12.19 6.23 -1.43
C VAL A 7 12.16 4.96 -0.58
N TYR A 8 12.72 4.95 0.62
CA TYR A 8 12.69 3.75 1.47
C TYR A 8 11.27 3.29 1.79
N ARG A 9 10.38 4.20 2.17
CA ARG A 9 8.98 3.84 2.45
C ARG A 9 8.27 3.28 1.22
N LYS A 10 8.51 3.88 0.05
CA LYS A 10 7.91 3.45 -1.22
C LYS A 10 8.50 2.13 -1.72
N MET A 11 9.76 1.82 -1.42
CA MET A 11 10.34 0.50 -1.65
C MET A 11 9.68 -0.59 -0.80
N ILE A 12 9.30 -0.28 0.45
CA ILE A 12 8.50 -1.22 1.28
C ILE A 12 7.12 -1.44 0.65
N HIS A 13 6.47 -0.39 0.17
CA HIS A 13 5.21 -0.51 -0.58
C HIS A 13 5.37 -1.35 -1.86
N PHE A 14 6.39 -1.11 -2.66
CA PHE A 14 6.71 -1.92 -3.83
C PHE A 14 6.91 -3.40 -3.46
N GLY A 15 7.67 -3.66 -2.38
CA GLY A 15 7.90 -5.01 -1.87
C GLY A 15 6.61 -5.71 -1.45
N SER A 16 5.58 -4.97 -1.01
CA SER A 16 4.27 -5.53 -0.66
C SER A 16 3.53 -6.13 -1.87
N ALA A 17 3.97 -5.88 -3.11
CA ALA A 17 3.47 -6.59 -4.29
C ALA A 17 3.68 -8.12 -4.21
N VAL A 18 4.57 -8.61 -3.34
CA VAL A 18 4.73 -10.04 -3.07
C VAL A 18 3.42 -10.70 -2.61
N PHE A 19 2.55 -9.99 -1.90
CA PHE A 19 1.26 -10.51 -1.45
C PHE A 19 0.32 -10.78 -2.63
N PRO A 20 -0.11 -9.79 -3.44
CA PRO A 20 -0.97 -10.08 -4.58
C PRO A 20 -0.34 -11.03 -5.61
N ILE A 21 0.99 -10.98 -5.81
CA ILE A 21 1.68 -11.90 -6.72
C ILE A 21 1.61 -13.34 -6.20
N SER A 22 1.93 -13.57 -4.92
CA SER A 22 1.79 -14.91 -4.32
C SER A 22 0.34 -15.37 -4.28
N TYR A 23 -0.62 -14.46 -4.07
CA TYR A 23 -2.05 -14.78 -4.15
C TYR A 23 -2.49 -15.18 -5.56
N TYR A 24 -1.87 -14.62 -6.59
CA TYR A 24 -2.17 -14.98 -7.97
C TYR A 24 -1.59 -16.36 -8.33
N TYR A 25 -0.33 -16.62 -7.99
CA TYR A 25 0.38 -17.82 -8.47
C TYR A 25 0.33 -19.05 -7.55
N SER A 26 0.27 -18.87 -6.22
CA SER A 26 0.63 -19.95 -5.30
C SER A 26 -0.28 -20.11 -4.10
N LEU A 27 -0.84 -19.03 -3.56
CA LEU A 27 -1.63 -19.07 -2.33
C LEU A 27 -3.12 -19.17 -2.61
N SER A 28 -3.80 -20.01 -1.84
CA SER A 28 -5.25 -20.05 -1.78
C SER A 28 -5.79 -18.81 -1.05
N ARG A 29 -7.09 -18.55 -1.19
CA ARG A 29 -7.76 -17.45 -0.46
C ARG A 29 -7.60 -17.61 1.04
N GLU A 30 -7.78 -18.82 1.55
CA GLU A 30 -7.65 -19.12 2.97
C GLU A 30 -6.21 -18.86 3.47
N GLN A 31 -5.20 -19.33 2.73
CA GLN A 31 -3.80 -19.10 3.09
C GLN A 31 -3.47 -17.60 3.09
N MET A 32 -3.96 -16.85 2.12
CA MET A 32 -3.76 -15.41 2.07
C MET A 32 -4.46 -14.68 3.22
N LEU A 33 -5.67 -15.10 3.59
CA LEU A 33 -6.39 -14.54 4.74
C LEU A 33 -5.65 -14.82 6.05
N TRP A 34 -5.14 -16.04 6.26
CA TRP A 34 -4.33 -16.35 7.45
C TRP A 34 -3.04 -15.54 7.49
N LEU A 35 -2.36 -15.39 6.35
CA LEU A 35 -1.14 -14.60 6.25
C LEU A 35 -1.39 -13.12 6.56
N LEU A 36 -2.32 -12.47 5.86
CA LEU A 36 -2.62 -11.04 6.07
C LEU A 36 -3.28 -10.79 7.42
N GLY A 37 -4.13 -11.69 7.90
CA GLY A 37 -4.77 -11.59 9.21
C GLY A 37 -3.74 -11.73 10.34
N GLY A 38 -2.84 -12.71 10.25
CA GLY A 38 -1.75 -12.89 11.20
C GLY A 38 -0.79 -11.70 11.23
N LEU A 39 -0.40 -11.18 10.05
CA LEU A 39 0.41 -9.97 9.97
C LEU A 39 -0.32 -8.73 10.52
N SER A 40 -1.62 -8.58 10.23
CA SER A 40 -2.43 -7.49 10.78
C SER A 40 -2.47 -7.53 12.30
N ALA A 41 -2.71 -8.71 12.89
CA ALA A 41 -2.70 -8.89 14.34
C ALA A 41 -1.32 -8.59 14.93
N LEU A 42 -0.24 -9.07 14.28
CA LEU A 42 1.13 -8.79 14.71
C LEU A 42 1.44 -7.28 14.71
N PHE A 43 1.08 -6.56 13.65
CA PHE A 43 1.28 -5.11 13.56
C PHE A 43 0.45 -4.35 14.59
N LEU A 44 -0.81 -4.73 14.81
CA LEU A 44 -1.66 -4.15 15.84
C LEU A 44 -1.08 -4.35 17.25
N VAL A 45 -0.62 -5.56 17.58
CA VAL A 45 0.04 -5.84 18.86
C VAL A 45 1.31 -5.01 19.00
N GLY A 46 2.13 -4.94 17.94
CA GLY A 46 3.34 -4.11 17.91
C GLY A 46 3.03 -2.63 18.15
N GLU A 47 1.93 -2.11 17.61
CA GLU A 47 1.49 -0.74 17.86
C GLU A 47 1.03 -0.50 19.29
N LEU A 48 0.24 -1.41 19.85
CA LEU A 48 -0.19 -1.31 21.24
C LEU A 48 1.01 -1.30 22.18
N LEU A 49 2.00 -2.17 21.93
CA LEU A 49 3.26 -2.17 22.68
C LEU A 49 4.04 -0.86 22.49
N ARG A 50 4.13 -0.35 21.26
CA ARG A 50 4.82 0.92 20.95
C ARG A 50 4.19 2.12 21.64
N MET A 51 2.86 2.18 21.74
CA MET A 51 2.16 3.31 22.34
C MET A 51 2.18 3.27 23.88
N ASN A 52 2.21 2.07 24.47
CA ASN A 52 2.05 1.90 25.92
C ASN A 52 3.37 1.55 26.66
N VAL A 53 4.39 1.04 25.97
CA VAL A 53 5.62 0.53 26.59
C VAL A 53 6.84 1.37 26.15
N GLY A 54 7.34 2.22 27.06
CA GLY A 54 8.44 3.15 26.80
C GLY A 54 9.72 2.51 26.21
N PRO A 55 10.24 1.39 26.77
CA PRO A 55 11.39 0.68 26.19
C PRO A 55 11.14 0.20 24.76
N PHE A 56 9.95 -0.34 24.48
CA PHE A 56 9.58 -0.82 23.15
C PHE A 56 9.46 0.35 22.17
N LYS A 57 8.90 1.50 22.58
CA LYS A 57 8.87 2.73 21.77
C LYS A 57 10.28 3.17 21.35
N ARG A 58 11.25 3.14 22.26
CA ARG A 58 12.65 3.52 21.97
C ARG A 58 13.30 2.54 20.99
N PHE A 59 13.15 1.24 21.23
CA PHE A 59 13.64 0.19 20.34
C PHE A 59 13.03 0.30 18.94
N PHE A 60 11.71 0.48 18.85
CA PHE A 60 11.00 0.67 17.60
C PHE A 60 11.50 1.91 16.84
N LYS A 61 11.68 3.05 17.52
CA LYS A 61 12.27 4.25 16.90
C LYS A 61 13.67 4.00 16.36
N LEU A 62 14.51 3.25 17.08
CA LEU A 62 15.87 2.93 16.64
C LEU A 62 15.86 2.22 15.29
N ILE A 63 14.96 1.25 15.10
CA ILE A 63 14.87 0.42 13.90
C ILE A 63 14.11 1.13 12.77
N PHE A 64 12.99 1.77 13.08
CA PHE A 64 12.02 2.25 12.09
C PHE A 64 11.99 3.78 11.90
N SER A 65 12.94 4.52 12.47
CA SER A 65 13.03 6.00 12.35
C SER A 65 13.06 6.51 10.91
N ALA A 66 13.62 5.73 9.97
CA ALA A 66 13.68 6.11 8.56
C ALA A 66 12.34 5.94 7.81
N VAL A 67 11.42 5.15 8.36
CA VAL A 67 10.17 4.73 7.69
C VAL A 67 8.94 5.39 8.31
N VAL A 68 8.90 5.49 9.63
CA VAL A 68 7.76 6.01 10.40
C VAL A 68 7.81 7.53 10.44
N ARG A 69 6.70 8.18 10.08
CA ARG A 69 6.60 9.65 10.13
C ARG A 69 6.50 10.12 11.58
N GLU A 70 6.98 11.33 11.84
CA GLU A 70 6.84 11.96 13.18
C GLU A 70 5.36 12.10 13.58
N SER A 71 4.47 12.36 12.62
CA SER A 71 3.02 12.40 12.83
C SER A 71 2.43 11.05 13.27
N GLU A 72 3.12 9.94 12.99
CA GLU A 72 2.69 8.58 13.33
C GLU A 72 3.24 8.11 14.69
N ASP A 73 3.89 8.97 15.48
CA ASP A 73 4.50 8.57 16.76
C ASP A 73 3.46 8.19 17.84
N HIS A 74 2.23 8.68 17.67
CA HIS A 74 1.10 8.45 18.59
C HIS A 74 -0.16 7.93 17.88
N THR A 75 -0.09 7.65 16.58
CA THR A 75 -1.21 7.12 15.79
C THR A 75 -0.85 5.78 15.17
N ILE A 76 -1.85 5.07 14.65
CA ILE A 76 -1.65 3.88 13.83
C ILE A 76 -0.78 4.26 12.63
N THR A 77 0.24 3.43 12.37
CA THR A 77 1.18 3.57 11.27
C THR A 77 0.55 3.14 9.96
N GLY A 78 1.07 3.68 8.86
CA GLY A 78 0.57 3.31 7.53
C GLY A 78 0.67 1.80 7.25
N ALA A 79 1.70 1.13 7.78
CA ALA A 79 1.88 -0.31 7.58
C ALA A 79 0.72 -1.13 8.14
N THR A 80 0.32 -0.88 9.40
CA THR A 80 -0.79 -1.58 10.04
C THR A 80 -2.09 -1.38 9.27
N THR A 81 -2.38 -0.13 8.86
CA THR A 81 -3.55 0.19 8.05
C THR A 81 -3.55 -0.57 6.72
N VAL A 82 -2.39 -0.68 6.05
CA VAL A 82 -2.25 -1.39 4.77
C VAL A 82 -2.49 -2.89 4.92
N PHE A 83 -1.96 -3.52 5.98
CA PHE A 83 -2.17 -4.95 6.20
C PHE A 83 -3.63 -5.26 6.53
N ILE A 84 -4.27 -4.45 7.38
CA ILE A 84 -5.69 -4.58 7.69
C ILE A 84 -6.53 -4.37 6.43
N ALA A 85 -6.23 -3.32 5.65
CA ALA A 85 -6.92 -3.06 4.39
C ALA A 85 -6.75 -4.21 3.39
N GLY A 86 -5.55 -4.78 3.28
CA GLY A 86 -5.28 -5.96 2.46
C GLY A 86 -6.08 -7.18 2.91
N PHE A 87 -6.11 -7.47 4.22
CA PHE A 87 -6.91 -8.55 4.78
C PHE A 87 -8.40 -8.37 4.45
N LEU A 88 -8.95 -7.19 4.72
CA LEU A 88 -10.35 -6.86 4.41
C LEU A 88 -10.63 -6.95 2.91
N THR A 89 -9.68 -6.53 2.07
CA THR A 89 -9.79 -6.61 0.62
C THR A 89 -9.96 -8.05 0.15
N VAL A 90 -9.13 -8.98 0.64
CA VAL A 90 -9.24 -10.42 0.31
C VAL A 90 -10.50 -11.06 0.92
N LEU A 91 -10.94 -10.56 2.08
CA LEU A 91 -12.13 -11.06 2.78
C LEU A 91 -13.43 -10.65 2.07
N ILE A 92 -13.48 -9.44 1.51
CA ILE A 92 -14.71 -8.87 0.94
C ILE A 92 -14.81 -9.12 -0.56
N PHE A 93 -13.70 -8.99 -1.30
CA PHE A 93 -13.71 -9.04 -2.76
C PHE A 93 -13.32 -10.39 -3.32
N GLU A 94 -13.76 -10.65 -4.54
CA GLU A 94 -13.31 -11.79 -5.33
C GLU A 94 -11.82 -11.70 -5.65
N ARG A 95 -11.19 -12.87 -5.84
CA ARG A 95 -9.73 -13.00 -6.00
C ARG A 95 -9.13 -12.04 -7.05
N PRO A 96 -9.66 -11.90 -8.28
CA PRO A 96 -9.09 -10.99 -9.27
C PRO A 96 -9.14 -9.52 -8.83
N VAL A 97 -10.26 -9.11 -8.22
CA VAL A 97 -10.47 -7.74 -7.74
C VAL A 97 -9.55 -7.43 -6.56
N ALA A 98 -9.40 -8.37 -5.63
CA ALA A 98 -8.51 -8.22 -4.48
C ALA A 98 -7.04 -8.10 -4.91
N ILE A 99 -6.60 -8.92 -5.87
CA ILE A 99 -5.26 -8.86 -6.45
C ILE A 99 -5.03 -7.50 -7.12
N PHE A 100 -5.99 -7.04 -7.93
CA PHE A 100 -5.91 -5.74 -8.61
C PHE A 100 -5.78 -4.58 -7.63
N ALA A 101 -6.63 -4.52 -6.59
CA ALA A 101 -6.60 -3.46 -5.59
C ALA A 101 -5.26 -3.42 -4.84
N MET A 102 -4.75 -4.58 -4.41
CA MET A 102 -3.45 -4.67 -3.75
C MET A 102 -2.28 -4.27 -4.68
N LEU A 103 -2.34 -4.61 -5.97
CA LEU A 103 -1.32 -4.22 -6.94
C LEU A 103 -1.33 -2.73 -7.24
N ILE A 104 -2.50 -2.09 -7.33
CA ILE A 104 -2.60 -0.63 -7.48
C ILE A 104 -1.95 0.06 -6.28
N LEU A 105 -2.26 -0.39 -5.06
CA LEU A 105 -1.63 0.16 -3.85
C LEU A 105 -0.11 -0.06 -3.85
N SER A 106 0.36 -1.24 -4.23
CA SER A 106 1.79 -1.58 -4.18
C SER A 106 2.61 -0.91 -5.28
N LEU A 107 2.04 -0.77 -6.49
CA LEU A 107 2.77 -0.33 -7.69
C LEU A 107 2.35 1.06 -8.13
N ALA A 108 1.05 1.31 -8.34
CA ALA A 108 0.58 2.58 -8.87
C ALA A 108 0.79 3.72 -7.86
N ASP A 109 0.35 3.56 -6.60
CA ASP A 109 0.58 4.56 -5.54
C ASP A 109 2.08 4.76 -5.24
N ALA A 110 2.86 3.67 -5.28
CA ALA A 110 4.28 3.76 -5.03
C ALA A 110 5.01 4.56 -6.12
N THR A 111 4.74 4.23 -7.39
CA THR A 111 5.34 4.90 -8.55
C THR A 111 4.88 6.35 -8.65
N ALA A 112 3.58 6.60 -8.47
CA ALA A 112 2.99 7.93 -8.51
C ALA A 112 3.60 8.89 -7.50
N ALA A 113 3.80 8.43 -6.26
CA ALA A 113 4.42 9.25 -5.23
C ALA A 113 5.90 9.54 -5.52
N LEU A 114 6.65 8.55 -6.03
CA LEU A 114 8.06 8.76 -6.39
C LEU A 114 8.20 9.75 -7.55
N ILE A 115 7.43 9.54 -8.62
CA ILE A 115 7.47 10.42 -9.79
C ILE A 115 6.99 11.81 -9.41
N GLY A 116 5.85 11.89 -8.71
CA GLY A 116 5.25 13.14 -8.34
C GLY A 116 6.11 13.97 -7.37
N ARG A 117 6.88 13.33 -6.49
CA ARG A 117 7.80 14.04 -5.58
C ARG A 117 9.11 14.48 -6.26
N LYS A 118 9.60 13.72 -7.24
CA LYS A 118 10.89 14.00 -7.90
C LYS A 118 10.77 14.93 -9.10
N TRP A 119 9.73 14.75 -9.90
CA TRP A 119 9.53 15.46 -11.17
C TRP A 119 8.21 16.23 -11.24
N GLY A 120 7.43 16.25 -10.15
CA GLY A 120 6.19 17.00 -10.11
C GLY A 120 6.44 18.50 -10.17
N ASN A 121 6.08 19.13 -11.29
CA ASN A 121 6.20 20.57 -11.48
C ASN A 121 4.83 21.27 -11.45
N HIS A 122 3.75 20.52 -11.63
CA HIS A 122 2.39 21.04 -11.64
C HIS A 122 1.58 20.49 -10.48
N SER A 123 1.04 21.37 -9.64
CA SER A 123 0.17 20.95 -8.53
C SER A 123 -1.27 20.71 -9.01
N LEU A 124 -1.87 19.68 -8.45
CA LEU A 124 -3.28 19.34 -8.55
C LEU A 124 -3.78 19.06 -7.13
N PHE A 125 -4.35 20.09 -6.49
CA PHE A 125 -4.63 20.09 -5.05
C PHE A 125 -3.37 19.76 -4.23
N GLU A 126 -3.40 18.69 -3.43
CA GLU A 126 -2.26 18.21 -2.62
C GLU A 126 -1.36 17.21 -3.38
N LYS A 127 -1.70 16.87 -4.62
CA LYS A 127 -0.97 15.92 -5.48
C LYS A 127 -0.27 16.70 -6.61
N SER A 128 0.65 16.05 -7.31
CA SER A 128 1.16 16.59 -8.57
C SER A 128 0.46 15.96 -9.76
N VAL A 129 0.27 16.72 -10.83
CA VAL A 129 -0.33 16.23 -12.08
C VAL A 129 0.46 15.02 -12.60
N GLU A 130 1.79 15.09 -12.56
CA GLU A 130 2.69 14.02 -13.01
C GLU A 130 2.50 12.73 -12.19
N GLY A 131 2.32 12.86 -10.87
CA GLY A 131 2.00 11.74 -9.99
C GLY A 131 0.63 11.14 -10.31
N THR A 132 -0.39 11.98 -10.49
CA THR A 132 -1.76 11.55 -10.83
C THR A 132 -1.80 10.82 -12.18
N ILE A 133 -1.14 11.35 -13.21
CA ILE A 133 -1.04 10.69 -14.53
C ILE A 133 -0.30 9.36 -14.41
N THR A 134 0.80 9.33 -13.65
CA THR A 134 1.56 8.09 -13.40
C THR A 134 0.68 7.02 -12.77
N PHE A 135 -0.08 7.38 -11.73
CA PHE A 135 -1.00 6.46 -11.08
C PHE A 135 -1.99 5.87 -12.08
N LEU A 136 -2.65 6.74 -12.85
CA LEU A 136 -3.67 6.32 -13.82
C LEU A 136 -3.09 5.39 -14.87
N ILE A 137 -1.92 5.69 -15.43
CA ILE A 137 -1.27 4.85 -16.44
C ILE A 137 -0.97 3.46 -15.87
N VAL A 138 -0.37 3.38 -14.68
CA VAL A 138 -0.02 2.10 -14.06
C VAL A 138 -1.28 1.30 -13.69
N ALA A 139 -2.30 1.96 -13.15
CA ALA A 139 -3.57 1.34 -12.80
C ALA A 139 -4.31 0.80 -14.04
N LEU A 140 -4.35 1.56 -15.13
CA LEU A 140 -4.94 1.10 -16.39
C LEU A 140 -4.14 -0.06 -16.99
N ALA A 141 -2.80 -0.01 -16.98
CA ALA A 141 -2.00 -1.12 -17.43
C ALA A 141 -2.35 -2.41 -16.66
N LEU A 142 -2.45 -2.34 -15.33
CA LEU A 142 -2.88 -3.48 -14.51
C LEU A 142 -4.31 -3.94 -14.84
N ALA A 143 -5.23 -3.01 -15.11
CA ALA A 143 -6.61 -3.33 -15.46
C ALA A 143 -6.73 -4.13 -16.77
N PHE A 144 -5.80 -3.93 -17.71
CA PHE A 144 -5.78 -4.66 -18.98
C PHE A 144 -4.91 -5.93 -18.94
N LEU A 145 -3.86 -5.96 -18.11
CA LEU A 145 -2.91 -7.07 -18.04
C LEU A 145 -3.35 -8.21 -17.12
N LEU A 146 -4.17 -7.95 -16.10
CA LEU A 146 -4.66 -8.99 -15.22
C LEU A 146 -5.78 -9.80 -15.89
N PRO A 147 -5.63 -11.13 -16.00
CA PRO A 147 -6.70 -11.98 -16.52
C PRO A 147 -7.85 -12.07 -15.53
N ASP A 148 -9.03 -12.44 -16.04
CA ASP A 148 -10.26 -12.69 -15.27
C ASP A 148 -10.82 -11.48 -14.49
N LEU A 149 -10.25 -10.29 -14.72
CA LEU A 149 -10.73 -9.05 -14.12
C LEU A 149 -11.81 -8.39 -15.01
N PRO A 150 -12.98 -8.02 -14.46
CA PRO A 150 -14.00 -7.29 -15.21
C PRO A 150 -13.48 -5.92 -15.66
N ARG A 151 -13.10 -5.80 -16.95
CA ARG A 151 -12.40 -4.62 -17.50
C ARG A 151 -13.12 -3.30 -17.23
N ALA A 152 -14.44 -3.26 -17.43
CA ALA A 152 -15.22 -2.05 -17.18
C ALA A 152 -15.16 -1.61 -15.71
N GLY A 153 -15.30 -2.56 -14.78
CA GLY A 153 -15.17 -2.31 -13.34
C GLY A 153 -13.75 -1.90 -12.96
N ALA A 154 -12.73 -2.52 -13.54
CA ALA A 154 -11.32 -2.21 -13.29
C ALA A 154 -10.93 -0.80 -13.75
N VAL A 155 -11.37 -0.40 -14.95
CA VAL A 155 -11.14 0.96 -15.46
C VAL A 155 -11.87 2.00 -14.61
N ALA A 156 -13.12 1.73 -14.22
CA ALA A 156 -13.86 2.61 -13.32
C ALA A 156 -13.16 2.75 -11.96
N ALA A 157 -12.71 1.64 -11.37
CA ALA A 157 -11.96 1.64 -10.12
C ALA A 157 -10.62 2.40 -10.24
N ALA A 158 -9.88 2.23 -11.34
CA ALA A 158 -8.67 2.99 -11.61
C ALA A 158 -8.94 4.50 -11.67
N GLY A 159 -10.01 4.92 -12.34
CA GLY A 159 -10.42 6.33 -12.39
C GLY A 159 -10.79 6.90 -11.03
N ILE A 160 -11.60 6.18 -10.25
CA ILE A 160 -12.00 6.59 -8.90
C ILE A 160 -10.78 6.69 -7.98
N ALA A 161 -9.92 5.67 -7.98
CA ALA A 161 -8.72 5.62 -7.13
C ALA A 161 -7.68 6.68 -7.48
N THR A 162 -7.67 7.17 -8.73
CA THR A 162 -6.79 8.26 -9.15
C THR A 162 -7.16 9.59 -8.48
N ILE A 163 -8.45 9.80 -8.22
CA ILE A 163 -9.00 11.05 -7.69
C ILE A 163 -8.97 11.05 -6.16
N ALA A 164 -9.29 9.92 -5.52
CA ALA A 164 -9.24 9.71 -4.07
C ALA A 164 -7.85 9.97 -3.50
#